data_AF-A0A8U0Q4M5-F1
#
_entry.id   AF-A0A8U0Q4M5-F1
#
_cell.length_a   1.000
_cell.length_b   1.000
_cell.length_c   1.000
_cell.angle_alpha   90.00
_cell.angle_beta   90.00
_cell.angle_gamma   90.00
#
_symmetry.space_group_name_H-M   'P 1'
#
loop_
_entity.id
_entity.type
_entity.pdbx_description
1 polymer ?
#
loop_
_entity_poly.entity_id
_entity_poly.type
_entity_poly.pdbx_seq_one_letter_code
_entity_poly.pdbx_strand_id
1 'polypeptide(L)'
;MSCLQDEFELEKSVRRFRETFHGKIAVEKATLLMRRYANNHQMVTWAVILKKGNELDDEDRKCLETDQAVKNVVQRLTAEDREPLVPPAQQPRGSRQPEDDNDIKELGERLRVLPLTEKNKRMFDNAQRHLTPSVLHQFACQTCDKDWWRRVPQRKRVSRCHLCKKKYDPVPDDKMWGIGEFCCTKCTRSFRGFGRMDLGSPCYSCRTLVIPTEILPPRKGGVGVVGPRKPTPHSCLAEDCYNRQEPHVPGTECVHPRSRQRNRKPRVVNPSSIHISSGSTVNTCLSQGSLENLYDLIMDDIREESEEDNTSGSSSS
;
A
#
# COMPACT_ATOMS: atom_id res chain seq x y z
N MET A 1 36.77 -24.69 1.38
CA MET A 1 35.63 -24.46 2.29
C MET A 1 35.50 -25.68 3.17
N SER A 2 35.32 -25.52 4.49
CA SER A 2 35.26 -26.67 5.40
C SER A 2 34.04 -27.54 5.07
N CYS A 3 34.19 -28.87 5.16
CA CYS A 3 33.10 -29.83 4.93
C CYS A 3 31.83 -29.48 5.74
N LEU A 4 32.03 -29.00 6.97
CA LEU A 4 30.95 -28.58 7.87
C LEU A 4 30.20 -27.32 7.41
N GLN A 5 30.88 -26.38 6.74
CA GLN A 5 30.21 -25.19 6.21
C GLN A 5 29.32 -25.54 5.01
N ASP A 6 29.77 -26.48 4.17
CA ASP A 6 29.03 -26.95 3.01
C ASP A 6 27.75 -27.70 3.42
N GLU A 7 27.84 -28.56 4.45
CA GLU A 7 26.69 -29.24 5.05
C GLU A 7 25.65 -28.26 5.61
N PHE A 8 26.10 -27.23 6.33
CA PHE A 8 25.21 -26.24 6.93
C PHE A 8 24.48 -25.38 5.89
N GLU A 9 25.17 -24.94 4.85
CA GLU A 9 24.56 -24.16 3.76
C GLU A 9 23.56 -24.98 2.94
N LEU A 10 23.86 -26.26 2.71
CA LEU A 10 22.95 -27.19 2.05
C LEU A 10 21.68 -27.40 2.88
N GLU A 11 21.82 -27.65 4.18
CA GLU A 11 20.68 -27.84 5.09
C GLU A 11 19.75 -26.62 5.11
N LYS A 12 20.32 -25.41 5.25
CA LYS A 12 19.56 -24.16 5.25
C LYS A 12 18.80 -23.95 3.95
N SER A 13 19.44 -24.26 2.82
CA SER A 13 18.84 -24.16 1.48
C SER A 13 17.71 -25.17 1.30
N VAL A 14 17.88 -26.40 1.79
CA VAL A 14 16.84 -27.45 1.75
C VAL A 14 15.62 -27.09 2.60
N ARG A 15 15.81 -26.57 3.82
CA ARG A 15 14.70 -26.14 4.69
C ARG A 15 13.87 -25.04 4.02
N ARG A 16 14.54 -23.97 3.55
CA ARG A 16 13.89 -22.84 2.87
C ARG A 16 13.12 -23.27 1.63
N PHE A 17 13.66 -24.23 0.90
CA PHE A 17 13.00 -24.78 -0.28
C PHE A 17 11.79 -25.64 0.07
N ARG A 18 11.89 -26.52 1.05
CA ARG A 18 10.74 -27.29 1.54
C ARG A 18 9.64 -26.37 2.07
N GLU A 19 9.98 -25.28 2.76
CA GLU A 19 9.00 -24.26 3.18
C GLU A 19 8.28 -23.60 1.99
N THR A 20 9.02 -23.27 0.93
CA THR A 20 8.46 -22.66 -0.29
C THR A 20 7.40 -23.56 -0.95
N PHE A 21 7.56 -24.88 -0.84
CA PHE A 21 6.61 -25.89 -1.35
C PHE A 21 5.74 -26.52 -0.26
N HIS A 22 5.63 -25.88 0.92
CA HIS A 22 4.81 -26.33 2.06
C HIS A 22 5.06 -27.79 2.49
N GLY A 23 6.30 -28.25 2.43
CA GLY A 23 6.69 -29.60 2.85
C GLY A 23 6.28 -30.72 1.89
N LYS A 24 5.70 -30.41 0.73
CA LYS A 24 5.22 -31.41 -0.25
C LYS A 24 6.34 -32.15 -0.99
N ILE A 25 7.58 -31.67 -0.89
CA ILE A 25 8.76 -32.29 -1.51
C ILE A 25 9.49 -33.12 -0.45
N ALA A 26 9.73 -34.39 -0.76
CA ALA A 26 10.49 -35.30 0.09
C ALA A 26 11.90 -34.76 0.35
N VAL A 27 12.43 -35.01 1.56
CA VAL A 27 13.74 -34.54 2.03
C VAL A 27 14.83 -34.92 1.03
N GLU A 28 14.89 -36.19 0.62
CA GLU A 28 15.90 -36.72 -0.31
C GLU A 28 15.92 -35.97 -1.64
N LYS A 29 14.74 -35.75 -2.23
CA LYS A 29 14.59 -35.04 -3.51
C LYS A 29 14.98 -33.57 -3.38
N ALA A 30 14.62 -32.92 -2.28
CA ALA A 30 14.99 -31.54 -2.01
C ALA A 30 16.51 -31.36 -1.84
N THR A 31 17.16 -32.27 -1.12
CA THR A 31 18.62 -32.25 -0.91
C THR A 31 19.38 -32.49 -2.20
N LEU A 32 18.96 -33.45 -3.02
CA LEU A 32 19.58 -33.72 -4.32
C LEU A 32 19.44 -32.54 -5.29
N LEU A 33 18.25 -31.95 -5.38
CA LEU A 33 18.05 -30.77 -6.22
C LEU A 33 18.91 -29.59 -5.77
N MET A 34 19.00 -29.35 -4.47
CA MET A 34 19.86 -28.29 -3.94
C MET A 34 21.34 -28.56 -4.19
N ARG A 35 21.78 -29.81 -4.08
CA ARG A 35 23.16 -30.18 -4.39
C ARG A 35 23.46 -30.04 -5.90
N ARG A 36 22.57 -30.54 -6.76
CA ARG A 36 22.70 -30.54 -8.23
C ARG A 36 22.80 -29.13 -8.81
N TYR A 37 22.07 -28.18 -8.25
CA TYR A 37 22.05 -26.79 -8.71
C TYR A 37 22.88 -25.84 -7.82
N ALA A 38 23.79 -26.37 -7.00
CA ALA A 38 24.68 -25.59 -6.12
C ALA A 38 23.92 -24.53 -5.29
N ASN A 39 22.82 -24.94 -4.63
CA ASN A 39 21.94 -24.10 -3.83
C ASN A 39 21.29 -22.92 -4.59
N ASN A 40 21.20 -22.97 -5.92
CA ASN A 40 20.48 -21.97 -6.70
C ASN A 40 18.97 -22.22 -6.65
N HIS A 41 18.29 -21.52 -5.75
CA HIS A 41 16.87 -21.69 -5.46
C HIS A 41 15.97 -21.40 -6.66
N GLN A 42 16.36 -20.46 -7.53
CA GLN A 42 15.59 -20.13 -8.72
C GLN A 42 15.60 -21.30 -9.70
N MET A 43 16.78 -21.82 -10.05
CA MET A 43 16.93 -22.94 -10.97
C MET A 43 16.23 -24.20 -10.47
N VAL A 44 16.33 -24.49 -9.17
CA VAL A 44 15.64 -25.64 -8.56
C VAL A 44 14.12 -25.49 -8.65
N THR A 45 13.59 -24.31 -8.32
CA THR A 45 12.15 -24.04 -8.39
C THR A 45 11.64 -24.17 -9.84
N TRP A 46 12.38 -23.62 -10.80
CA TRP A 46 12.07 -23.78 -12.23
C TRP A 46 12.10 -25.23 -12.68
N ALA A 47 13.09 -26.02 -12.21
CA ALA A 47 13.16 -27.45 -12.52
C ALA A 47 11.95 -28.22 -11.97
N VAL A 48 11.50 -27.92 -10.75
CA VAL A 48 10.31 -28.57 -10.16
C VAL A 48 9.01 -28.16 -10.86
N ILE A 49 8.88 -26.89 -11.24
CA ILE A 49 7.70 -26.37 -11.94
C ILE A 49 7.61 -26.92 -13.37
N LEU A 50 8.75 -26.97 -14.09
CA LEU A 50 8.79 -27.38 -15.50
C LEU A 50 8.87 -28.91 -15.69
N LYS A 51 9.49 -29.66 -14.78
CA LYS A 51 9.68 -31.12 -14.90
C LYS A 51 8.87 -31.90 -13.86
N LYS A 52 7.56 -31.63 -13.80
CA LYS A 52 6.61 -32.39 -12.99
C LYS A 52 6.56 -33.84 -13.50
N GLY A 53 7.29 -34.75 -12.85
CA GLY A 53 7.20 -36.20 -13.14
C GLY A 53 8.51 -36.98 -13.28
N ASN A 54 9.69 -36.35 -13.21
CA ASN A 54 10.93 -37.13 -13.23
C ASN A 54 11.18 -37.77 -11.86
N GLU A 55 11.19 -39.11 -11.84
CA GLU A 55 11.69 -39.93 -10.74
C GLU A 55 13.21 -39.72 -10.59
N LEU A 56 13.75 -40.12 -9.43
CA LEU A 56 15.19 -40.04 -9.16
C LEU A 56 15.92 -40.96 -10.16
N ASP A 57 16.88 -40.43 -10.90
CA ASP A 57 17.67 -41.20 -11.87
C ASP A 57 18.77 -42.02 -11.17
N ASP A 58 19.43 -42.95 -11.89
CA ASP A 58 20.47 -43.80 -11.30
C ASP A 58 21.69 -42.99 -10.81
N GLU A 59 21.91 -41.79 -11.35
CA GLU A 59 22.95 -40.86 -10.91
C GLU A 59 22.57 -40.15 -9.60
N ASP A 60 21.28 -39.83 -9.40
CA ASP A 60 20.74 -39.34 -8.13
C ASP A 60 20.92 -40.36 -7.01
N ARG A 61 20.73 -41.66 -7.30
CA ARG A 61 20.94 -42.74 -6.33
C ARG A 61 22.41 -42.86 -5.93
N LYS A 62 23.33 -42.78 -6.89
CA LYS A 62 24.77 -42.74 -6.62
C LYS A 62 25.17 -41.50 -5.81
N CYS A 63 24.55 -40.35 -6.03
CA CYS A 63 24.83 -39.14 -5.27
C CYS A 63 24.44 -39.28 -3.78
N LEU A 64 23.29 -39.90 -3.48
CA LEU A 64 22.91 -40.27 -2.11
C LEU A 64 23.90 -41.25 -1.47
N GLU A 65 24.51 -42.13 -2.26
CA GLU A 65 25.47 -43.14 -1.77
C GLU A 65 26.92 -42.64 -1.68
N THR A 66 27.30 -41.62 -2.43
CA THR A 66 28.71 -41.18 -2.54
C THR A 66 28.98 -39.88 -1.79
N ASP A 67 28.04 -38.94 -1.73
CA ASP A 67 28.24 -37.63 -1.11
C ASP A 67 27.93 -37.66 0.40
N GLN A 68 28.98 -37.53 1.21
CA GLN A 68 28.89 -37.55 2.67
C GLN A 68 28.04 -36.40 3.24
N ALA A 69 28.07 -35.22 2.61
CA ALA A 69 27.30 -34.06 3.08
C ALA A 69 25.80 -34.26 2.82
N VAL A 70 25.44 -34.85 1.67
CA VAL A 70 24.06 -35.18 1.33
C VAL A 70 23.49 -36.22 2.31
N LYS A 71 24.25 -37.27 2.62
CA LYS A 71 23.88 -38.29 3.61
C LYS A 71 23.61 -37.69 5.00
N ASN A 72 24.54 -36.87 5.48
CA ASN A 72 24.45 -36.26 6.81
C ASN A 72 23.22 -35.35 6.92
N VAL A 73 22.92 -34.55 5.88
CA VAL A 73 21.76 -33.65 5.86
C VAL A 73 20.44 -34.42 5.74
N VAL A 74 20.36 -35.43 4.87
CA VAL A 74 19.15 -36.27 4.74
C VAL A 74 18.86 -36.98 6.06
N GLN A 75 19.87 -37.57 6.70
CA GLN A 75 19.71 -38.29 7.96
C GLN A 75 19.25 -37.36 9.09
N ARG A 76 19.82 -36.15 9.20
CA ARG A 76 19.42 -35.16 10.21
C ARG A 76 17.98 -34.66 10.02
N LEU A 77 17.62 -34.26 8.80
CA LEU A 77 16.27 -33.76 8.52
C LEU A 77 15.20 -34.86 8.63
N THR A 78 15.53 -36.10 8.28
CA THR A 78 14.61 -37.24 8.43
C THR A 78 14.43 -37.65 9.89
N ALA A 79 15.46 -37.51 10.73
CA ALA A 79 15.36 -37.73 12.17
C ALA A 79 14.51 -36.66 12.85
N GLU A 80 14.64 -35.39 12.45
CA GLU A 80 13.77 -34.30 12.94
C GLU A 80 12.30 -34.48 12.52
N ASP A 81 12.03 -34.94 11.30
CA ASP A 81 10.67 -35.27 10.85
C ASP A 81 10.06 -36.46 11.63
N ARG A 82 10.88 -37.27 12.33
CA ARG A 82 10.44 -38.43 13.14
C ARG A 82 10.23 -38.14 14.63
N GLU A 83 10.85 -37.08 15.17
CA GLU A 83 10.66 -36.66 16.57
C GLU A 83 9.34 -35.86 16.69
N PRO A 84 8.28 -36.41 17.32
CA PRO A 84 6.98 -35.73 17.37
C PRO A 84 6.97 -34.68 18.48
N LEU A 85 6.96 -33.39 18.11
CA LEU A 85 6.89 -32.27 19.05
C LEU A 85 5.46 -31.78 19.38
N VAL A 86 4.40 -32.62 19.30
CA VAL A 86 3.03 -32.15 19.61
C VAL A 86 2.15 -33.18 20.35
N PRO A 87 1.46 -32.82 21.46
CA PRO A 87 0.48 -33.67 22.16
C PRO A 87 -0.78 -33.99 21.33
N PRO A 88 -1.48 -35.11 21.59
CA PRO A 88 -2.52 -35.67 20.73
C PRO A 88 -3.89 -35.03 21.00
N ALA A 89 -4.11 -33.81 20.50
CA ALA A 89 -5.44 -33.20 20.51
C ALA A 89 -5.64 -32.28 19.31
N GLN A 90 -5.50 -32.85 18.10
CA GLN A 90 -6.06 -32.40 16.81
C GLN A 90 -5.26 -33.07 15.69
N GLN A 91 -5.48 -34.37 15.45
CA GLN A 91 -5.06 -34.98 14.19
C GLN A 91 -6.16 -34.70 13.15
N PRO A 92 -5.87 -33.99 12.05
CA PRO A 92 -6.70 -34.08 10.86
C PRO A 92 -6.64 -35.53 10.38
N ARG A 93 -7.81 -36.13 10.13
CA ARG A 93 -7.88 -37.50 9.61
C ARG A 93 -7.11 -37.61 8.30
N GLY A 94 -6.16 -38.53 8.28
CA GLY A 94 -5.79 -39.31 7.10
C GLY A 94 -4.96 -38.59 6.04
N SER A 95 -3.64 -38.68 6.20
CA SER A 95 -2.70 -38.77 5.09
C SER A 95 -3.03 -39.99 4.21
N ARG A 96 -3.95 -39.85 3.27
CA ARG A 96 -3.98 -40.69 2.07
C ARG A 96 -3.09 -40.01 1.03
N GLN A 97 -2.21 -40.78 0.38
CA GLN A 97 -1.54 -40.28 -0.80
C GLN A 97 -2.63 -39.99 -1.85
N PRO A 98 -2.64 -38.81 -2.50
CA PRO A 98 -3.61 -38.52 -3.54
C PRO A 98 -3.27 -39.42 -4.73
N GLU A 99 -4.00 -40.53 -4.85
CA GLU A 99 -3.80 -41.53 -5.90
C GLU A 99 -4.43 -41.07 -7.23
N ASP A 100 -5.22 -39.98 -7.23
CA ASP A 100 -6.00 -39.56 -8.40
C ASP A 100 -6.02 -38.03 -8.63
N ASP A 101 -6.03 -37.64 -9.92
CA ASP A 101 -6.09 -36.25 -10.40
C ASP A 101 -7.34 -35.48 -9.90
N ASN A 102 -8.33 -36.21 -9.38
CA ASN A 102 -9.54 -35.65 -8.78
C ASN A 102 -9.27 -34.96 -7.42
N ASP A 103 -8.34 -35.47 -6.60
CA ASP A 103 -8.00 -34.85 -5.32
C ASP A 103 -7.25 -33.52 -5.51
N ILE A 104 -6.46 -33.42 -6.59
CA ILE A 104 -5.77 -32.20 -7.01
C ILE A 104 -6.76 -31.18 -7.56
N LYS A 105 -7.79 -31.62 -8.31
CA LYS A 105 -8.89 -30.76 -8.74
C LYS A 105 -9.72 -30.28 -7.55
N GLU A 106 -10.04 -31.14 -6.60
CA GLU A 106 -10.80 -30.78 -5.40
C GLU A 106 -10.02 -29.80 -4.50
N LEU A 107 -8.71 -30.00 -4.33
CA LEU A 107 -7.82 -29.04 -3.68
C LEU A 107 -7.75 -27.72 -4.44
N GLY A 108 -7.70 -27.75 -5.78
CA GLY A 108 -7.74 -26.57 -6.63
C GLY A 108 -9.06 -25.79 -6.53
N GLU A 109 -10.19 -26.49 -6.39
CA GLU A 109 -11.51 -25.90 -6.17
C GLU A 109 -11.67 -25.33 -4.76
N ARG A 110 -11.16 -26.03 -3.73
CA ARG A 110 -11.13 -25.53 -2.35
C ARG A 110 -10.19 -24.34 -2.14
N LEU A 111 -9.08 -24.25 -2.90
CA LEU A 111 -8.14 -23.13 -2.87
C LEU A 111 -8.56 -21.96 -3.79
N ARG A 112 -9.53 -22.14 -4.68
CA ARG A 112 -10.18 -21.06 -5.44
C ARG A 112 -11.13 -20.28 -4.52
N VAL A 113 -10.55 -19.52 -3.58
CA VAL A 113 -11.31 -18.63 -2.68
C VAL A 113 -11.99 -17.49 -3.46
N LEU A 114 -11.58 -17.23 -4.71
CA LEU A 114 -12.33 -16.41 -5.65
C LEU A 114 -12.19 -16.95 -7.08
N PRO A 115 -13.27 -17.07 -7.87
CA PRO A 115 -13.15 -17.32 -9.30
C PRO A 115 -12.33 -16.20 -9.95
N LEU A 116 -11.40 -16.57 -10.83
CA LEU A 116 -10.62 -15.62 -11.62
C LEU A 116 -11.53 -14.98 -12.67
N THR A 117 -12.34 -14.02 -12.23
CA THR A 117 -13.26 -13.29 -13.10
C THR A 117 -12.50 -12.46 -14.11
N GLU A 118 -13.11 -12.21 -15.27
CA GLU A 118 -12.54 -11.32 -16.29
C GLU A 118 -12.26 -9.92 -15.74
N LYS A 119 -13.08 -9.46 -14.78
CA LYS A 119 -12.86 -8.21 -14.03
C LYS A 119 -11.56 -8.23 -13.23
N ASN A 120 -11.24 -9.34 -12.55
CA ASN A 120 -10.00 -9.47 -11.77
C ASN A 120 -8.76 -9.48 -12.68
N LYS A 121 -8.84 -10.16 -13.82
CA LYS A 121 -7.78 -10.14 -14.85
C LYS A 121 -7.54 -8.73 -15.39
N ARG A 122 -8.61 -8.04 -15.81
CA ARG A 122 -8.53 -6.65 -16.28
C ARG A 122 -7.95 -5.71 -15.22
N MET A 123 -8.30 -5.89 -13.94
CA MET A 123 -7.72 -5.11 -12.85
C MET A 123 -6.22 -5.37 -12.67
N PHE A 124 -5.77 -6.61 -12.85
CA PHE A 124 -4.36 -6.98 -12.78
C PHE A 124 -3.56 -6.41 -13.97
N ASP A 125 -4.08 -6.55 -15.19
CA ASP A 125 -3.47 -6.01 -16.40
C ASP A 125 -3.39 -4.48 -16.35
N ASN A 126 -4.44 -3.81 -15.85
CA ASN A 126 -4.44 -2.36 -15.68
C ASN A 126 -3.44 -1.92 -14.60
N ALA A 127 -3.24 -2.70 -13.54
CA ALA A 127 -2.22 -2.39 -12.54
C ALA A 127 -0.81 -2.53 -13.13
N GLN A 128 -0.54 -3.57 -13.92
CA GLN A 128 0.74 -3.73 -14.63
C GLN A 128 1.00 -2.59 -15.64
N ARG A 129 -0.04 -2.03 -16.23
CA ARG A 129 0.06 -0.90 -17.17
C ARG A 129 0.00 0.47 -16.48
N HIS A 130 0.03 0.54 -15.15
CA HIS A 130 -0.16 1.76 -14.34
C HIS A 130 -1.49 2.52 -14.62
N LEU A 131 -2.48 1.86 -15.22
CA LEU A 131 -3.81 2.40 -15.55
C LEU A 131 -4.81 2.29 -14.39
N THR A 132 -4.34 2.28 -13.15
CA THR A 132 -5.24 2.17 -12.00
C THR A 132 -5.98 3.51 -11.82
N PRO A 133 -7.33 3.52 -11.83
CA PRO A 133 -8.08 4.75 -11.66
C PRO A 133 -7.78 5.34 -10.29
N SER A 134 -7.34 6.59 -10.29
CA SER A 134 -6.91 7.32 -9.11
C SER A 134 -7.74 8.58 -8.93
N VAL A 135 -8.04 8.91 -7.68
CA VAL A 135 -8.83 10.09 -7.31
C VAL A 135 -8.01 10.90 -6.32
N LEU A 136 -8.10 12.23 -6.47
CA LEU A 136 -7.44 13.17 -5.58
C LEU A 136 -8.38 13.46 -4.40
N HIS A 137 -7.89 13.28 -3.18
CA HIS A 137 -8.66 13.56 -1.96
C HIS A 137 -7.85 14.39 -0.96
N GLN A 138 -8.58 15.14 -0.13
CA GLN A 138 -8.05 15.82 1.05
C GLN A 138 -7.99 14.84 2.24
N PHE A 139 -6.91 14.89 3.00
CA PHE A 139 -6.70 14.14 4.23
C PHE A 139 -6.27 15.10 5.34
N ALA A 140 -6.66 14.80 6.57
CA ALA A 140 -6.26 15.62 7.72
C ALA A 140 -6.05 14.82 8.99
N CYS A 141 -4.93 15.07 9.65
CA CYS A 141 -4.55 14.44 10.89
C CYS A 141 -4.82 15.39 12.06
N GLN A 142 -5.76 15.02 12.93
CA GLN A 142 -6.10 15.81 14.13
C GLN A 142 -4.92 15.93 15.09
N THR A 143 -4.20 14.82 15.35
CA THR A 143 -3.14 14.79 16.36
C THR A 143 -1.92 15.60 15.96
N CYS A 144 -1.66 15.73 14.67
CA CYS A 144 -0.50 16.45 14.14
C CYS A 144 -0.85 17.83 13.57
N ASP A 145 -2.14 18.19 13.56
CA ASP A 145 -2.67 19.43 12.98
C ASP A 145 -2.16 19.73 11.56
N LYS A 146 -2.10 18.69 10.72
CA LYS A 146 -1.68 18.80 9.31
C LYS A 146 -2.74 18.26 8.37
N ASP A 147 -3.03 19.02 7.32
CA ASP A 147 -3.83 18.63 6.17
C ASP A 147 -2.94 18.48 4.92
N TRP A 148 -3.28 17.53 4.05
CA TRP A 148 -2.57 17.28 2.80
C TRP A 148 -3.51 16.72 1.73
N TRP A 149 -3.08 16.79 0.47
CA TRP A 149 -3.81 16.25 -0.68
C TRP A 149 -3.01 15.13 -1.30
N ARG A 150 -3.64 13.98 -1.54
CA ARG A 150 -2.97 12.84 -2.18
C ARG A 150 -3.87 12.19 -3.21
N ARG A 151 -3.27 11.83 -4.35
CA ARG A 151 -3.88 10.99 -5.37
C ARG A 151 -3.81 9.54 -4.91
N VAL A 152 -4.96 8.92 -4.69
CA VAL A 152 -5.09 7.56 -4.14
C VAL A 152 -5.90 6.68 -5.10
N PRO A 153 -5.61 5.38 -5.21
CA PRO A 153 -6.42 4.47 -6.01
C PRO A 153 -7.88 4.45 -5.55
N GLN A 154 -8.83 4.43 -6.49
CA GLN A 154 -10.27 4.39 -6.15
C GLN A 154 -10.65 3.22 -5.25
N ARG A 155 -9.97 2.08 -5.43
CA ARG A 155 -10.18 0.85 -4.63
C ARG A 155 -9.73 0.98 -3.17
N LYS A 156 -8.82 1.90 -2.87
CA LYS A 156 -8.22 2.09 -1.55
C LYS A 156 -7.90 3.54 -1.34
N ARG A 157 -8.92 4.29 -0.95
CA ARG A 157 -8.84 5.72 -0.66
C ARG A 157 -8.29 5.90 0.76
N VAL A 158 -7.01 5.59 0.96
CA VAL A 158 -6.36 5.68 2.28
C VAL A 158 -5.02 6.36 2.12
N SER A 159 -4.71 7.29 3.02
CA SER A 159 -3.40 7.94 3.07
C SER A 159 -2.81 7.84 4.48
N ARG A 160 -1.48 7.93 4.57
CA ARG A 160 -0.75 7.89 5.83
C ARG A 160 -0.27 9.29 6.19
N CYS A 161 -0.44 9.69 7.44
CA CYS A 161 0.15 10.94 7.93
C CYS A 161 1.68 10.82 7.97
N HIS A 162 2.40 11.81 7.45
CA HIS A 162 3.87 11.79 7.42
C HIS A 162 4.52 11.85 8.81
N LEU A 163 3.85 12.45 9.80
CA LEU A 163 4.36 12.59 11.16
C LEU A 163 4.03 11.37 12.04
N CYS A 164 2.75 11.13 12.35
CA CYS A 164 2.36 10.03 13.24
C CYS A 164 2.30 8.64 12.56
N LYS A 165 2.50 8.57 11.24
CA LYS A 165 2.45 7.34 10.42
C LYS A 165 1.13 6.54 10.52
N LYS A 166 0.08 7.08 11.15
CA LYS A 166 -1.28 6.51 11.15
C LYS A 166 -1.95 6.67 9.79
N LYS A 167 -2.79 5.69 9.44
CA LYS A 167 -3.59 5.68 8.21
C LYS A 167 -4.94 6.33 8.45
N TYR A 168 -5.41 7.10 7.47
CA TYR A 168 -6.62 7.88 7.53
C TYR A 168 -7.44 7.69 6.26
N ASP A 169 -8.76 7.71 6.42
CA ASP A 169 -9.71 7.82 5.30
C ASP A 169 -9.76 9.27 4.79
N PRO A 170 -10.21 9.51 3.54
CA PRO A 170 -10.37 10.85 3.02
C PRO A 170 -11.36 11.65 3.86
N VAL A 171 -11.16 12.96 3.91
CA VAL A 171 -12.17 13.89 4.40
C VAL A 171 -13.40 13.73 3.51
N PRO A 172 -14.61 13.58 4.07
CA PRO A 172 -15.85 13.55 3.30
C PRO A 172 -16.01 14.78 2.41
N ASP A 173 -16.52 14.59 1.20
CA ASP A 173 -16.59 15.67 0.18
C ASP A 173 -17.45 16.86 0.66
N ASP A 174 -18.48 16.62 1.48
CA ASP A 174 -19.33 17.64 2.12
C ASP A 174 -18.63 18.45 3.22
N LYS A 175 -17.48 17.96 3.71
CA LYS A 175 -16.73 18.55 4.82
C LYS A 175 -15.36 19.05 4.42
N MET A 176 -15.02 19.05 3.13
CA MET A 176 -13.76 19.58 2.64
C MET A 176 -13.66 21.09 2.90
N TRP A 177 -12.43 21.56 3.10
CA TRP A 177 -12.14 22.98 3.33
C TRP A 177 -10.83 23.39 2.68
N GLY A 178 -10.72 24.66 2.34
CA GLY A 178 -9.53 25.19 1.68
C GLY A 178 -9.91 26.30 0.71
N ILE A 179 -9.22 26.35 -0.42
CA ILE A 179 -9.54 27.32 -1.48
C ILE A 179 -10.68 26.74 -2.31
N GLY A 180 -11.87 27.30 -2.14
CA GLY A 180 -13.05 26.94 -2.92
C GLY A 180 -13.19 27.78 -4.18
N GLU A 181 -13.74 27.18 -5.23
CA GLU A 181 -14.32 27.90 -6.36
C GLU A 181 -15.82 28.08 -6.13
N PHE A 182 -16.28 29.32 -6.25
CA PHE A 182 -17.66 29.71 -5.97
C PHE A 182 -18.30 30.27 -7.24
N CYS A 183 -19.50 29.82 -7.56
CA CYS A 183 -20.29 30.34 -8.67
C CYS A 183 -21.55 31.02 -8.12
N CYS A 184 -21.61 32.35 -8.19
CA CYS A 184 -22.78 33.07 -7.69
C CYS A 184 -23.95 32.95 -8.67
N THR A 185 -25.10 32.44 -8.21
CA THR A 185 -26.31 32.31 -9.03
C THR A 185 -26.94 33.66 -9.37
N LYS A 186 -26.73 34.69 -8.56
CA LYS A 186 -27.35 36.02 -8.74
C LYS A 186 -26.58 36.90 -9.73
N CYS A 187 -25.25 36.91 -9.67
CA CYS A 187 -24.41 37.76 -10.53
C CYS A 187 -23.58 37.00 -11.56
N THR A 188 -23.74 35.66 -11.62
CA THR A 188 -23.05 34.73 -12.53
C THR A 188 -21.53 34.83 -12.56
N ARG A 189 -20.93 35.50 -11.57
CA ARG A 189 -19.48 35.62 -11.43
C ARG A 189 -18.94 34.42 -10.67
N SER A 190 -17.86 33.83 -11.20
CA SER A 190 -17.03 32.90 -10.48
C SER A 190 -15.98 33.66 -9.67
N PHE A 191 -15.74 33.23 -8.44
CA PHE A 191 -14.68 33.77 -7.60
C PHE A 191 -14.02 32.66 -6.79
N ARG A 192 -12.82 32.93 -6.29
CA ARG A 192 -12.06 32.01 -5.45
C ARG A 192 -11.83 32.63 -4.08
N GLY A 193 -11.85 31.79 -3.05
CA GLY A 193 -11.67 32.22 -1.68
C GLY A 193 -11.52 31.05 -0.74
N PHE A 194 -11.06 31.32 0.48
CA PHE A 194 -11.07 30.29 1.52
C PHE A 194 -12.50 30.04 2.00
N GLY A 195 -12.90 28.76 2.05
CA GLY A 195 -14.22 28.35 2.51
C GLY A 195 -14.29 26.86 2.82
N ARG A 196 -15.49 26.41 3.19
CA ARG A 196 -15.84 25.03 3.48
C ARG A 196 -17.01 24.61 2.60
N MET A 197 -17.13 23.33 2.30
CA MET A 197 -18.27 22.82 1.52
C MET A 197 -19.61 22.96 2.24
N ASP A 198 -19.61 22.90 3.58
CA ASP A 198 -20.81 22.99 4.41
C ASP A 198 -21.22 24.43 4.77
N LEU A 199 -20.39 25.45 4.48
CA LEU A 199 -20.65 26.83 4.86
C LEU A 199 -20.52 27.79 3.66
N GLY A 200 -21.56 28.59 3.45
CA GLY A 200 -21.57 29.60 2.38
C GLY A 200 -20.67 30.79 2.69
N SER A 201 -20.01 31.30 1.63
CA SER A 201 -19.25 32.55 1.67
C SER A 201 -19.99 33.64 0.90
N PRO A 202 -19.92 34.91 1.36
CA PRO A 202 -20.60 36.01 0.68
C PRO A 202 -19.85 36.37 -0.61
N CYS A 203 -20.60 36.49 -1.71
CA CYS A 203 -20.07 36.95 -2.99
C CYS A 203 -19.46 38.35 -2.87
N TYR A 204 -18.28 38.56 -3.47
CA TYR A 204 -17.58 39.86 -3.44
C TYR A 204 -18.36 41.02 -4.06
N SER A 205 -19.30 40.75 -4.97
CA SER A 205 -20.06 41.78 -5.68
C SER A 205 -21.46 42.00 -5.10
N CYS A 206 -22.26 40.94 -4.93
CA CYS A 206 -23.66 41.04 -4.54
C CYS A 206 -23.94 40.60 -3.09
N ARG A 207 -22.91 40.17 -2.35
CA ARG A 207 -22.97 39.66 -0.97
C ARG A 207 -23.93 38.51 -0.70
N THR A 208 -24.51 37.92 -1.74
CA THR A 208 -25.35 36.72 -1.63
C THR A 208 -24.48 35.56 -1.13
N LEU A 209 -25.01 34.75 -0.22
CA LEU A 209 -24.34 33.57 0.30
C LEU A 209 -24.27 32.49 -0.78
N VAL A 210 -23.06 32.00 -1.05
CA VAL A 210 -22.79 31.01 -2.08
C VAL A 210 -21.94 29.91 -1.47
N ILE A 211 -22.38 28.66 -1.60
CA ILE A 211 -21.58 27.48 -1.25
C ILE A 211 -20.54 27.22 -2.34
N PRO A 212 -19.36 26.70 -2.00
CA PRO A 212 -18.36 26.38 -3.02
C PRO A 212 -18.86 25.22 -3.89
N THR A 213 -18.55 25.30 -5.18
CA THR A 213 -18.80 24.22 -6.15
C THR A 213 -17.83 23.07 -5.91
N GLU A 214 -16.57 23.40 -5.64
CA GLU A 214 -15.51 22.44 -5.37
C GLU A 214 -14.41 23.11 -4.52
N ILE A 215 -13.78 22.33 -3.63
CA ILE A 215 -12.53 22.73 -2.97
C ILE A 215 -11.36 22.30 -3.83
N LEU A 216 -10.55 23.27 -4.23
CA LEU A 216 -9.40 23.04 -5.08
C LEU A 216 -8.20 22.56 -4.25
N PRO A 217 -7.43 21.58 -4.75
CA PRO A 217 -6.15 21.23 -4.15
C PRO A 217 -5.20 22.43 -4.19
N PRO A 218 -4.24 22.54 -3.26
CA PRO A 218 -3.21 23.55 -3.32
C PRO A 218 -2.49 23.44 -4.66
N ARG A 219 -2.34 24.57 -5.35
CA ARG A 219 -1.63 24.61 -6.64
C ARG A 219 -0.20 24.13 -6.39
N LYS A 220 0.14 22.92 -6.85
CA LYS A 220 1.53 22.52 -7.03
C LYS A 220 2.18 23.61 -7.89
N GLY A 221 3.32 24.14 -7.47
CA GLY A 221 4.06 25.13 -8.23
C GLY A 221 4.46 24.53 -9.56
N GLY A 222 3.58 24.59 -10.56
CA GLY A 222 3.86 24.11 -11.90
C GLY A 222 4.96 24.96 -12.50
N VAL A 223 5.91 24.29 -13.15
CA VAL A 223 6.86 24.91 -14.08
C VAL A 223 6.07 25.81 -15.02
N GLY A 224 6.28 27.13 -14.92
CA GLY A 224 5.55 28.15 -15.68
C GLY A 224 4.72 29.16 -14.87
N VAL A 225 4.49 28.95 -13.56
CA VAL A 225 3.87 29.99 -12.71
C VAL A 225 4.96 30.90 -12.13
N VAL A 226 5.62 31.64 -13.01
CA VAL A 226 6.56 32.72 -12.62
C VAL A 226 5.74 33.98 -12.38
N GLY A 227 5.46 34.28 -11.12
CA GLY A 227 4.82 35.54 -10.74
C GLY A 227 4.47 35.63 -9.26
N PRO A 228 4.43 36.84 -8.69
CA PRO A 228 4.03 37.05 -7.30
C PRO A 228 2.62 36.50 -7.07
N ARG A 229 2.49 35.57 -6.13
CA ARG A 229 1.20 34.97 -5.74
C ARG A 229 0.32 36.09 -5.21
N LYS A 230 -0.69 36.50 -5.99
CA LYS A 230 -1.70 37.42 -5.47
C LYS A 230 -2.40 36.75 -4.28
N PRO A 231 -2.47 37.41 -3.11
CA PRO A 231 -3.20 36.86 -1.98
C PRO A 231 -4.64 36.61 -2.42
N THR A 232 -5.11 35.38 -2.22
CA THR A 232 -6.50 35.05 -2.55
C THR A 232 -7.39 35.82 -1.58
N PRO A 233 -8.34 36.62 -2.07
CA PRO A 233 -9.23 37.36 -1.19
C PRO A 233 -10.00 36.38 -0.29
N HIS A 234 -10.33 36.86 0.90
CA HIS A 234 -11.14 36.11 1.86
C HIS A 234 -12.28 37.00 2.34
N SER A 235 -13.50 36.59 1.99
CA SER A 235 -14.74 37.12 2.55
C SER A 235 -15.41 35.99 3.32
N CYS A 236 -15.68 36.22 4.61
CA CYS A 236 -16.35 35.25 5.45
C CYS A 236 -17.29 35.96 6.42
N LEU A 237 -18.38 35.29 6.78
CA LEU A 237 -19.33 35.78 7.80
C LEU A 237 -18.98 35.27 9.21
N ALA A 238 -17.80 34.66 9.39
CA ALA A 238 -17.38 34.14 10.67
C ALA A 238 -17.10 35.25 11.67
N GLU A 239 -17.48 35.03 12.92
CA GLU A 239 -17.23 35.96 14.02
C GLU A 239 -15.73 36.18 14.23
N ASP A 240 -14.94 35.14 14.00
CA ASP A 240 -13.51 35.05 14.27
C ASP A 240 -12.66 35.34 13.00
N CYS A 241 -13.26 35.92 11.96
CA CYS A 241 -12.59 36.32 10.72
C CYS A 241 -11.58 37.46 10.96
N TYR A 242 -10.37 37.37 10.39
CA TYR A 242 -9.37 38.44 10.50
C TYR A 242 -9.78 39.69 9.71
N ASN A 243 -10.64 39.49 8.70
CA ASN A 243 -11.27 40.52 7.88
C ASN A 243 -12.79 40.49 8.10
N ARG A 244 -13.21 40.58 9.37
CA ARG A 244 -14.60 40.50 9.80
C ARG A 244 -15.47 41.48 9.02
N GLN A 245 -16.52 40.95 8.39
CA GLN A 245 -17.55 41.72 7.70
C GLN A 245 -18.83 41.66 8.55
N GLU A 246 -19.52 42.80 8.70
CA GLU A 246 -20.85 42.85 9.29
C GLU A 246 -21.92 42.70 8.19
N PRO A 247 -23.00 41.92 8.40
CA PRO A 247 -23.33 41.11 9.59
C PRO A 247 -22.56 39.78 9.65
N HIS A 248 -22.19 39.34 10.85
CA HIS A 248 -21.55 38.05 11.11
C HIS A 248 -22.58 37.05 11.63
N VAL A 249 -22.32 35.75 11.48
CA VAL A 249 -23.16 34.68 12.02
C VAL A 249 -22.53 34.16 13.31
N PRO A 250 -23.15 34.39 14.48
CA PRO A 250 -22.63 33.89 15.76
C PRO A 250 -22.42 32.37 15.74
N GLY A 251 -21.29 31.91 16.30
CA GLY A 251 -20.96 30.48 16.35
C GLY A 251 -20.34 29.88 15.08
N THR A 252 -20.09 30.69 14.03
CA THR A 252 -19.37 30.23 12.83
C THR A 252 -17.87 30.48 12.92
N GLU A 253 -17.07 29.53 12.43
CA GLU A 253 -15.60 29.61 12.43
C GLU A 253 -15.01 29.85 11.05
N CYS A 254 -14.02 30.75 11.01
CA CYS A 254 -13.22 31.03 9.85
C CYS A 254 -12.19 29.91 9.61
N VAL A 255 -12.08 29.48 8.36
CA VAL A 255 -11.09 28.49 7.92
C VAL A 255 -9.79 29.09 7.39
N HIS A 256 -9.72 30.41 7.28
CA HIS A 256 -8.53 31.06 6.76
C HIS A 256 -7.35 30.85 7.73
N PRO A 257 -6.16 30.42 7.26
CA PRO A 257 -5.01 30.13 8.13
C PRO A 257 -4.67 31.28 9.07
N ARG A 258 -4.68 32.53 8.56
CA ARG A 258 -4.43 33.74 9.35
C ARG A 258 -5.44 33.95 10.49
N SER A 259 -6.72 33.66 10.26
CA SER A 259 -7.75 33.75 11.31
C SER A 259 -7.52 32.71 12.39
N ARG A 260 -7.30 31.46 11.98
CA ARG A 260 -7.11 30.35 12.93
C ARG A 260 -5.87 30.56 13.78
N GLN A 261 -4.77 31.02 13.18
CA GLN A 261 -3.55 31.40 13.91
C GLN A 261 -3.80 32.54 14.90
N ARG A 262 -4.51 33.60 14.50
CA ARG A 262 -4.84 34.74 15.38
C ARG A 262 -5.67 34.30 16.58
N ASN A 263 -6.60 33.36 16.38
CA ASN A 263 -7.51 32.88 17.41
C ASN A 263 -6.99 31.63 18.15
N ARG A 264 -5.74 31.23 17.92
CA ARG A 264 -5.12 30.01 18.50
C ARG A 264 -5.93 28.72 18.26
N LYS A 265 -6.58 28.63 17.11
CA LYS A 265 -7.35 27.45 16.68
C LYS A 265 -6.49 26.51 15.83
N PRO A 266 -6.73 25.18 15.87
CA PRO A 266 -5.99 24.21 15.06
C PRO A 266 -6.23 24.47 13.57
N ARG A 267 -5.21 24.28 12.73
CA ARG A 267 -5.29 24.42 11.28
C ARG A 267 -6.29 23.44 10.66
N VAL A 268 -6.37 22.22 11.19
CA VAL A 268 -7.32 21.20 10.77
C VAL A 268 -8.72 21.58 11.26
N VAL A 269 -9.65 21.71 10.32
CA VAL A 269 -11.05 22.07 10.59
C VAL A 269 -11.87 20.79 10.79
N ASN A 270 -11.88 19.90 9.80
CA ASN A 270 -12.61 18.64 9.85
C ASN A 270 -11.64 17.45 9.76
N PRO A 271 -11.31 16.77 10.87
CA PRO A 271 -10.31 15.71 10.85
C PRO A 271 -10.79 14.48 10.06
N SER A 272 -9.86 13.78 9.41
CA SER A 272 -10.12 12.48 8.80
C SER A 272 -10.34 11.40 9.86
N SER A 273 -11.20 10.41 9.56
CA SER A 273 -11.33 9.22 10.40
C SER A 273 -10.08 8.34 10.31
N ILE A 274 -9.70 7.74 11.44
CA ILE A 274 -8.62 6.76 11.47
C ILE A 274 -9.08 5.53 10.69
N HIS A 275 -8.29 5.13 9.69
CA HIS A 275 -8.61 3.98 8.87
C HIS A 275 -8.37 2.69 9.65
N ILE A 276 -9.44 1.94 9.92
CA ILE A 276 -9.36 0.59 10.47
C ILE A 276 -9.32 -0.37 9.28
N SER A 277 -8.18 -1.05 9.09
CA SER A 277 -8.06 -2.06 8.05
C SER A 277 -8.97 -3.23 8.39
N SER A 278 -10.14 -3.30 7.75
CA SER A 278 -10.90 -4.54 7.64
C SER A 278 -9.99 -5.52 6.91
N GLY A 279 -9.35 -6.44 7.62
CA GLY A 279 -8.34 -7.38 7.13
C GLY A 279 -8.83 -8.39 6.09
N SER A 280 -9.76 -8.01 5.22
CA SER A 280 -10.14 -8.74 4.02
C SER A 280 -8.97 -8.70 3.04
N THR A 281 -8.08 -9.67 3.20
CA THR A 281 -6.97 -9.98 2.31
C THR A 281 -7.44 -10.53 0.96
N VAL A 282 -8.75 -10.67 0.76
CA VAL A 282 -9.34 -11.42 -0.36
C VAL A 282 -9.26 -10.65 -1.70
N ASN A 283 -9.10 -9.32 -1.67
CA ASN A 283 -8.84 -8.51 -2.89
C ASN A 283 -7.36 -8.17 -3.13
N THR A 284 -6.43 -8.79 -2.40
CA THR A 284 -5.00 -8.47 -2.44
C THR A 284 -4.17 -9.39 -3.35
N CYS A 285 -4.71 -9.80 -4.50
CA CYS A 285 -3.86 -10.30 -5.59
C CYS A 285 -3.00 -9.17 -6.22
N LEU A 286 -3.25 -7.91 -5.87
CA LEU A 286 -2.53 -6.72 -6.37
C LEU A 286 -1.33 -6.30 -5.52
N SER A 287 -0.96 -7.03 -4.46
CA SER A 287 0.28 -6.75 -3.70
C SER A 287 1.08 -7.97 -3.30
N GLN A 288 0.79 -9.14 -3.86
CA GLN A 288 1.76 -10.23 -3.94
C GLN A 288 2.47 -10.21 -5.31
N GLY A 289 2.64 -9.01 -5.87
CA GLY A 289 3.56 -8.81 -6.99
C GLY A 289 4.99 -9.04 -6.51
N SER A 290 5.85 -9.51 -7.43
CA SER A 290 7.29 -9.68 -7.25
C SER A 290 7.94 -8.54 -6.46
N LEU A 291 8.97 -8.87 -5.67
CA LEU A 291 9.82 -7.97 -4.88
C LEU A 291 10.26 -6.70 -5.63
N GLU A 292 10.29 -6.74 -6.97
CA GLU A 292 10.57 -5.61 -7.86
C GLU A 292 9.58 -4.44 -7.71
N ASN A 293 8.29 -4.69 -7.44
CA ASN A 293 7.30 -3.62 -7.29
C ASN A 293 7.44 -2.84 -5.96
N LEU A 294 8.12 -3.41 -4.97
CA LEU A 294 8.43 -2.70 -3.73
C LEU A 294 9.53 -1.66 -3.98
N TYR A 295 10.45 -1.96 -4.90
CA TYR A 295 11.55 -1.07 -5.28
C TYR A 295 11.01 0.18 -5.95
N ASP A 296 10.07 0.08 -6.89
CA ASP A 296 9.47 1.25 -7.55
C ASP A 296 8.70 2.16 -6.56
N LEU A 297 7.97 1.58 -5.61
CA LEU A 297 7.28 2.36 -4.58
C LEU A 297 8.25 3.07 -3.62
N ILE A 298 9.37 2.42 -3.30
CA ILE A 298 10.46 3.00 -2.50
C ILE A 298 11.18 4.08 -3.30
N MET A 299 11.40 3.88 -4.60
CA MET A 299 12.03 4.88 -5.48
C MET A 299 11.13 6.09 -5.73
N ASP A 300 9.81 5.93 -5.78
CA ASP A 300 8.85 7.03 -5.81
C ASP A 300 8.86 7.82 -4.49
N ASP A 301 8.86 7.13 -3.33
CA ASP A 301 8.97 7.79 -2.02
C ASP A 301 10.33 8.51 -1.85
N ILE A 302 11.45 7.93 -2.34
CA ILE A 302 12.79 8.56 -2.33
C ILE A 302 12.87 9.74 -3.30
N ARG A 303 12.23 9.64 -4.47
CA ARG A 303 12.20 10.74 -5.45
C ARG A 303 11.41 11.92 -4.89
N GLU A 304 10.29 11.67 -4.22
CA GLU A 304 9.52 12.71 -3.52
C GLU A 304 10.34 13.37 -2.38
N GLU A 305 11.19 12.64 -1.66
CA GLU A 305 12.12 13.22 -0.65
C GLU A 305 13.22 14.11 -1.29
N SER A 306 13.78 13.70 -2.44
CA SER A 306 14.86 14.45 -3.11
C SER A 306 14.44 15.79 -3.75
N GLU A 307 13.14 15.95 -4.07
CA GLU A 307 12.60 17.19 -4.61
C GLU A 307 12.35 18.26 -3.52
N GLU A 308 12.26 17.86 -2.25
CA GLU A 308 12.08 18.77 -1.11
C GLU A 308 13.42 19.29 -0.55
N ASP A 309 14.48 18.48 -0.54
CA ASP A 309 15.80 18.86 0.02
C ASP A 309 16.59 19.86 -0.84
N ASN A 310 16.31 19.95 -2.14
CA ASN A 310 16.97 20.93 -3.04
C ASN A 310 16.50 22.38 -2.83
N THR A 311 15.47 22.61 -1.99
CA THR A 311 15.02 23.97 -1.63
C THR A 311 15.75 24.55 -0.40
N SER A 312 16.45 23.73 0.39
CA SER A 312 17.17 24.16 1.60
C SER A 312 18.62 24.58 1.39
N GLY A 313 19.16 24.50 0.17
CA GLY A 313 20.60 24.62 -0.10
C GLY A 313 21.06 25.83 -0.91
N SER A 314 20.37 26.97 -0.90
CA SER A 314 20.87 28.18 -1.57
C SER A 314 20.57 29.44 -0.76
N SER A 315 21.34 29.62 0.30
CA SER A 315 21.47 30.89 1.03
C SER A 315 22.88 30.99 1.60
N SER A 316 23.84 31.22 0.70
CA SER A 316 25.18 31.68 1.06
C SER A 316 25.73 32.52 -0.08
N SER A 317 25.38 33.80 -0.05
CA SER A 317 26.18 34.95 -0.53
C SER A 317 25.61 36.20 0.13
#